data_AF-A0AAW4WSS4-F1
#
_entry.id   AF-A0AAW4WSS4-F1
#
_cell.length_a   1.000
_cell.length_b   1.000
_cell.length_c   1.000
_cell.angle_alpha   90.00
_cell.angle_beta   90.00
_cell.angle_gamma   90.00
#
_symmetry.space_group_name_H-M   'P 1'
#
loop_
_entity.id
_entity.type
_entity.pdbx_description
1 polymer ?
#
loop_
_entity_poly.entity_id
_entity_poly.type
_entity_poly.pdbx_seq_one_letter_code
_entity_poly.pdbx_strand_id
1 'polypeptide(L)' 'MALANAYNGKLLASDVFGWERIREIEVTRADEGDEPPVLMADGEYIGHLPVRVVAESCALRVLVPPAVAAR' A
#
# COMPACT_ATOMS: atom_id res chain seq x y z
N MET A 1 -10.20 6.01 19.63
CA MET A 1 -10.71 5.14 18.53
C MET A 1 -9.86 5.35 17.30
N ALA A 2 -9.47 4.25 16.62
CA ALA A 2 -8.61 4.29 15.43
C ALA A 2 -9.16 5.20 14.30
N LEU A 3 -10.49 5.24 14.11
CA LEU A 3 -11.12 6.07 13.08
C LEU A 3 -10.86 7.57 13.28
N ALA A 4 -10.96 8.06 14.52
CA ALA A 4 -10.65 9.45 14.84
C ALA A 4 -9.16 9.77 14.65
N ASN A 5 -8.29 8.79 14.91
CA ASN A 5 -6.85 8.93 14.66
C ASN A 5 -6.52 8.97 13.17
N ALA A 6 -7.26 8.24 12.33
CA ALA A 6 -7.12 8.26 10.87
C ALA A 6 -7.37 9.67 10.31
N TYR A 7 -8.47 10.33 10.68
CA TYR A 7 -8.80 11.67 10.21
C TYR A 7 -7.81 12.76 10.66
N ASN A 8 -7.13 12.54 11.78
CA ASN A 8 -6.17 13.49 12.34
C ASN A 8 -4.71 13.22 11.93
N GLY A 9 -4.47 12.29 10.99
CA GLY A 9 -3.12 11.91 10.56
C GLY A 9 -2.30 11.17 11.63
N LYS A 10 -2.96 10.64 12.67
CA LYS A 10 -2.37 9.93 13.81
C LYS A 10 -2.67 8.44 13.79
N LEU A 11 -2.95 7.86 12.62
CA LEU A 11 -3.33 6.45 12.48
C LEU A 11 -2.31 5.50 13.13
N LEU A 12 -1.01 5.80 12.95
CA LEU A 12 0.10 5.01 13.50
C LEU A 12 0.31 5.19 15.02
N ALA A 13 -0.46 6.07 15.67
CA ALA A 13 -0.46 6.20 17.13
C ALA A 13 -1.40 5.18 17.81
N SER A 14 -1.96 4.24 17.04
CA SER A 14 -2.82 3.16 17.52
C SER A 14 -2.04 1.85 17.50
N ASP A 15 -2.10 1.08 18.59
CA ASP A 15 -1.33 -0.16 18.77
C ASP A 15 -1.70 -1.31 17.79
N VAL A 16 -2.77 -1.13 17.02
CA VAL A 16 -3.29 -2.12 16.06
C VAL A 16 -2.68 -1.95 14.66
N PHE A 17 -2.08 -0.79 14.34
CA PHE A 17 -1.55 -0.51 13.01
C PHE A 17 -0.01 -0.49 13.03
N GLY A 18 0.59 -1.41 12.28
CA GLY A 18 2.03 -1.39 11.98
C GLY A 18 2.34 -0.60 10.72
N TRP A 19 3.56 -0.05 10.65
CA TRP A 19 4.12 0.54 9.42
C TRP A 19 5.58 0.15 9.26
N GLU A 20 5.93 -0.26 8.05
CA GLU A 20 7.30 -0.53 7.65
C GLU A 20 7.52 -0.06 6.21
N ARG A 21 8.71 0.50 5.93
CA ARG A 21 9.12 0.83 4.57
C ARG A 21 9.83 -0.36 3.95
N ILE A 22 9.22 -0.96 2.93
CA ILE A 22 9.75 -2.11 2.20
C ILE A 22 9.87 -1.80 0.71
N ARG A 23 10.72 -2.56 0.00
CA ARG A 23 10.86 -2.48 -1.47
C ARG A 23 10.21 -3.65 -2.20
N GLU A 24 9.98 -4.75 -1.51
CA GLU A 24 9.42 -5.96 -2.08
C GLU A 24 8.65 -6.71 -0.98
N ILE A 25 7.52 -7.31 -1.36
CA ILE A 25 6.73 -8.17 -0.48
C ILE A 25 5.98 -9.22 -1.28
N GLU A 26 5.84 -10.40 -0.71
CA GLU A 26 4.89 -11.41 -1.15
C GLU A 26 3.77 -11.51 -0.13
N VAL A 27 2.53 -11.45 -0.61
CA VAL A 27 1.33 -11.62 0.21
C VAL A 27 0.66 -12.92 -0.24
N THR A 28 0.49 -13.83 0.71
CA THR A 28 -0.15 -15.14 0.51
C THR A 28 -1.41 -15.26 1.35
N ARG A 29 -2.24 -16.25 1.02
CA ARG A 29 -3.38 -16.61 1.86
C ARG A 29 -2.87 -17.28 3.14
N ALA A 30 -3.51 -16.99 4.28
CA ALA A 30 -3.32 -17.76 5.49
C ALA A 30 -3.98 -19.16 5.38
N ASP A 31 -3.55 -20.11 6.20
CA ASP A 31 -4.15 -21.44 6.25
C ASP A 31 -5.61 -21.39 6.74
N GLU A 32 -5.90 -20.42 7.61
CA GLU A 32 -7.23 -20.18 8.20
C GLU A 32 -7.97 -19.02 7.51
N GLY A 33 -9.31 -19.11 7.47
CA GLY A 33 -10.20 -18.17 6.80
C GLY A 33 -10.93 -18.81 5.62
N ASP A 34 -12.08 -18.25 5.23
CA ASP A 34 -12.92 -18.77 4.15
C ASP A 34 -12.40 -18.33 2.77
N GLU A 35 -12.89 -17.20 2.25
CA GLU A 35 -12.54 -16.72 0.91
C GLU A 35 -11.36 -15.73 0.99
N PRO A 36 -10.27 -15.93 0.23
CA PRO A 36 -9.20 -14.96 0.17
C PRO A 36 -9.70 -13.60 -0.37
N PRO A 37 -9.19 -12.48 0.17
CA PRO A 37 -9.59 -11.16 -0.30
C PRO A 37 -9.21 -10.94 -1.76
N VAL A 38 -10.06 -10.22 -2.48
CA VAL A 38 -9.70 -9.65 -3.79
C VAL A 38 -8.86 -8.40 -3.56
N LEU A 39 -7.71 -8.32 -4.23
CA LEU A 39 -6.84 -7.16 -4.14
C LEU A 39 -7.25 -6.07 -5.13
N MET A 40 -6.97 -4.82 -4.73
CA MET A 40 -7.16 -3.65 -5.58
C MET A 40 -5.86 -2.86 -5.68
N ALA A 41 -5.57 -2.31 -6.87
CA ALA A 41 -4.51 -1.35 -7.10
C ALA A 41 -5.04 -0.21 -7.97
N ASP A 42 -4.68 1.03 -7.62
CA ASP A 42 -5.05 2.24 -8.35
C ASP A 42 -6.57 2.41 -8.63
N GLY A 43 -7.41 1.80 -7.77
CA GLY A 43 -8.87 1.83 -7.89
C GLY A 43 -9.48 0.69 -8.72
N GLU A 44 -8.66 -0.24 -9.23
CA GLU A 44 -9.10 -1.40 -10.02
C GLU A 44 -8.85 -2.71 -9.28
N TYR A 45 -9.69 -3.72 -9.54
CA TYR A 45 -9.48 -5.08 -9.03
C TYR A 45 -8.39 -5.79 -9.82
N ILE A 46 -7.36 -6.29 -9.13
CA ILE A 46 -6.20 -6.92 -9.77
C ILE A 46 -6.19 -8.46 -9.63
N GLY A 47 -7.09 -9.03 -8.82
CA GLY A 47 -7.25 -10.48 -8.67
C GLY A 47 -7.10 -10.95 -7.23
N HIS A 48 -6.68 -12.20 -7.06
CA HIS A 48 -6.61 -12.89 -5.77
C HIS A 48 -5.16 -13.23 -5.41
N LEU A 49 -4.95 -13.56 -4.14
CA LEU A 49 -3.68 -14.06 -3.62
C LEU A 49 -3.26 -15.40 -4.28
N PRO A 50 -1.95 -15.69 -4.39
CA PRO A 50 -0.82 -14.89 -3.91
C PRO A 50 -0.45 -13.76 -4.86
N VAL A 51 0.08 -12.66 -4.31
CA VAL A 51 0.57 -11.51 -5.08
C VAL A 51 1.93 -11.07 -4.58
N ARG A 52 2.84 -10.79 -5.52
CA ARG A 52 4.16 -10.20 -5.26
C ARG A 52 4.17 -8.76 -5.74
N VAL A 53 4.63 -7.85 -4.88
CA VAL A 53 4.72 -6.42 -5.15
C VAL A 53 6.18 -6.00 -5.07
N VAL A 54 6.66 -5.29 -6.10
CA VAL A 54 8.04 -4.79 -6.17
C VAL A 54 8.01 -3.29 -6.49
N ALA A 55 8.77 -2.52 -5.71
CA ALA A 55 8.96 -1.10 -5.93
C ALA A 55 10.13 -0.86 -6.89
N GLU A 56 9.80 -0.56 -8.14
CA GLU A 56 10.76 -0.21 -9.18
C GLU A 56 11.22 1.25 -9.05
N SER A 57 12.54 1.47 -9.11
CA SER A 57 13.11 2.81 -9.03
C SER A 57 13.16 3.46 -10.41
N CYS A 58 12.57 4.65 -10.53
CA CYS A 58 12.61 5.46 -11.76
C CYS A 58 12.10 4.71 -13.00
N ALA A 59 11.12 3.81 -12.85
CA ALA A 59 10.56 3.03 -13.94
C ALA A 59 9.89 3.88 -15.03
N LEU A 60 9.46 5.11 -14.71
CA LEU A 60 8.76 6.01 -15.62
C LEU A 60 9.41 7.39 -15.63
N ARG A 61 9.39 8.02 -16.80
CA ARG A 61 9.70 9.44 -16.98
C ARG A 61 8.39 10.20 -17.09
N VAL A 62 8.20 11.18 -16.20
CA VAL A 62 6.95 11.93 -16.09
C VAL A 62 7.23 13.41 -16.29
N LEU A 63 6.33 14.11 -16.98
CA LEU A 63 6.37 15.57 -17.06
C LEU A 63 5.90 16.15 -15.73
N VAL A 64 6.73 16.98 -15.11
CA VAL A 64 6.41 17.66 -13.86
C VAL A 64 6.44 19.18 -14.06
N PRO A 65 5.56 19.94 -13.39
CA PRO A 65 5.62 21.39 -13.43
C PRO A 65 6.98 21.91 -12.93
N PRO A 66 7.49 23.06 -13.45
CA PRO A 66 8.79 23.60 -13.03
C PRO A 66 8.93 23.81 -11.52
N ALA A 67 7.84 24.17 -10.83
CA ALA A 67 7.81 24.35 -9.38
C ALA A 67 8.08 23.06 -8.58
N VAL A 68 7.93 21.88 -9.21
CA VAL A 68 8.16 20.57 -8.60
C VAL A 68 9.54 20.02 -8.98
N ALA A 69 10.07 20.38 -10.15
CA ALA A 69 11.35 19.88 -10.66
C ALA A 69 12.59 20.40 -9.91
N ALA A 70 12.45 21.47 -9.13
CA ALA A 70 13.57 22.16 -8.49
C ALA A 70 13.93 21.65 -7.08
N ARG A 71 13.41 20.49 -6.67
CA ARG A 71 13.65 19.89 -5.35
C ARG A 71 14.52 18.64 -5.41
#